data_AF-A0A2T4XT70-F1
#
_entry.id   AF-A0A2T4XT70-F1
#
_cell.length_a   1.000
_cell.length_b   1.000
_cell.length_c   1.000
_cell.angle_alpha   90.00
_cell.angle_beta   90.00
_cell.angle_gamma   90.00
#
_symmetry.space_group_name_H-M   'P 1'
#
loop_
_entity.id
_entity.type
_entity.pdbx_description
1 polymer ?
#
loop_
_entity_poly.entity_id
_entity_poly.type
_entity_poly.pdbx_seq_one_letter_code
_entity_poly.pdbx_strand_id
1 'polypeptide(L)'
;MDEIEKDYLVKIAAKLPADFNELQYQFDEDPMLVKVLDKLTAYRLVRLSGSTYDTYNDVFKEYLVYQKLPEFRLLVIYRMYPSSVISQFHKLITMRKLTITKITENLNVREGYAFNLVKELRNLDLLDAVKSGEWIIPTNVRDIYSQGTLAGYLRRMILDNQLVETLLKKNLSGEKIFESDIPTYFSESYPFIEASEKTWGLYSTILKSWLLALKIIEIDGEGRIIASDVSHNDATAELGNLKKISGLRAGNKGLFFPVTSHAKMIEVTSLILNGEEPTGKEALKAKSDLNNAGVLVGGHLAVSNIG
;
A
#
# COMPACT_ATOMS: atom_id res chain seq x y z
N MET A 1 12.54 -14.22 -18.69
CA MET A 1 13.46 -14.03 -19.81
C MET A 1 13.67 -15.36 -20.51
N ASP A 2 13.59 -15.36 -21.83
CA ASP A 2 13.97 -16.52 -22.66
C ASP A 2 15.51 -16.67 -22.73
N GLU A 3 16.01 -17.77 -23.29
CA GLU A 3 17.47 -18.03 -23.36
C GLU A 3 18.22 -17.00 -24.20
N ILE A 4 17.57 -16.45 -25.24
CA ILE A 4 18.16 -15.44 -26.13
C ILE A 4 18.39 -14.15 -25.37
N GLU A 5 17.40 -13.73 -24.56
CA GLU A 5 17.50 -12.54 -23.71
C GLU A 5 18.58 -12.70 -22.63
N LYS A 6 18.77 -13.91 -22.09
CA LYS A 6 19.82 -14.19 -21.09
C LYS A 6 21.22 -14.07 -21.68
N ASP A 7 21.44 -14.61 -22.88
CA ASP A 7 22.70 -14.48 -23.61
C ASP A 7 23.00 -13.01 -23.95
N TYR A 8 21.96 -12.29 -24.39
CA TYR A 8 22.02 -10.84 -24.60
C TYR A 8 22.45 -10.06 -23.36
N LEU A 9 21.89 -10.40 -22.21
CA LEU A 9 22.18 -9.75 -20.94
C LEU A 9 23.64 -9.93 -20.52
N VAL A 10 24.21 -11.13 -20.67
CA VAL A 10 25.62 -11.42 -20.38
C VAL A 10 26.54 -10.65 -21.33
N LYS A 11 26.16 -10.54 -22.62
CA LYS A 11 26.91 -9.76 -23.60
C LYS A 11 26.88 -8.27 -23.28
N ILE A 12 25.71 -7.72 -22.95
CA ILE A 12 25.55 -6.30 -22.58
C ILE A 12 26.34 -6.01 -21.30
N ALA A 13 26.27 -6.89 -20.29
CA ALA A 13 27.01 -6.79 -19.03
C ALA A 13 28.49 -6.45 -19.20
N ALA A 14 29.16 -7.17 -20.11
CA ALA A 14 30.60 -7.04 -20.35
C ALA A 14 30.98 -5.72 -21.03
N LYS A 15 29.99 -4.95 -21.50
CA LYS A 15 30.16 -3.72 -22.28
C LYS A 15 29.72 -2.47 -21.53
N LEU A 16 29.07 -2.62 -20.37
CA LEU A 16 28.68 -1.51 -19.51
C LEU A 16 29.86 -1.07 -18.62
N PRO A 17 29.95 0.22 -18.23
CA PRO A 17 29.06 1.31 -18.62
C PRO A 17 29.32 1.79 -20.06
N ALA A 18 28.25 2.02 -20.82
CA ALA A 18 28.32 2.48 -22.22
C ALA A 18 27.05 3.26 -22.60
N ASP A 19 27.17 4.16 -23.58
CA ASP A 19 26.01 4.83 -24.17
C ASP A 19 25.32 3.99 -25.26
N PHE A 20 24.16 4.46 -25.73
CA PHE A 20 23.38 3.73 -26.72
C PHE A 20 24.14 3.52 -28.05
N ASN A 21 24.88 4.52 -28.52
CA ASN A 21 25.58 4.44 -29.80
C ASN A 21 26.78 3.48 -29.70
N GLU A 22 27.49 3.50 -28.57
CA GLU A 22 28.56 2.55 -28.27
C GLU A 22 28.05 1.11 -28.24
N LEU A 23 26.92 0.87 -27.57
CA LEU A 23 26.28 -0.45 -27.55
C LEU A 23 25.79 -0.84 -28.95
N GLN A 24 25.18 0.07 -29.71
CA GLN A 24 24.70 -0.22 -31.06
C GLN A 24 25.85 -0.64 -31.99
N TYR A 25 27.00 0.02 -31.90
CA TYR A 25 28.20 -0.36 -32.65
C TYR A 25 28.75 -1.73 -32.21
N GLN A 26 28.79 -1.99 -30.91
CA GLN A 26 29.33 -3.25 -30.37
C GLN A 26 28.41 -4.47 -30.59
N PHE A 27 27.15 -4.24 -30.93
CA PHE A 27 26.15 -5.26 -31.27
C PHE A 27 25.80 -5.25 -32.76
N ASP A 28 26.67 -4.71 -33.61
CA ASP A 28 26.51 -4.72 -35.08
C ASP A 28 25.13 -4.20 -35.55
N GLU A 29 24.64 -3.13 -34.91
CA GLU A 29 23.33 -2.53 -35.17
C GLU A 29 22.12 -3.47 -34.99
N ASP A 30 22.23 -4.48 -34.12
CA ASP A 30 21.13 -5.44 -33.91
C ASP A 30 19.84 -4.74 -33.45
N PRO A 31 18.73 -4.86 -34.22
CA PRO A 31 17.46 -4.21 -33.92
C PRO A 31 16.78 -4.71 -32.62
N MET A 32 17.20 -5.85 -32.07
CA MET A 32 16.72 -6.34 -30.78
C MET A 32 17.32 -5.60 -29.59
N LEU A 33 18.47 -4.94 -29.76
CA LEU A 33 19.19 -4.27 -28.66
C LEU A 33 18.30 -3.26 -27.92
N VAL A 34 17.52 -2.45 -28.66
CA VAL A 34 16.60 -1.46 -28.08
C VAL A 34 15.55 -2.12 -27.19
N LYS A 35 14.90 -3.18 -27.71
CA LYS A 35 13.85 -3.90 -26.97
C LYS A 35 14.40 -4.58 -25.71
N VAL A 36 15.63 -5.07 -25.79
CA VAL A 36 16.32 -5.69 -24.66
C VAL A 36 16.68 -4.62 -23.61
N LEU A 37 17.29 -3.51 -24.00
CA LEU A 37 17.63 -2.41 -23.08
C LEU A 37 16.41 -1.83 -22.37
N ASP A 38 15.29 -1.66 -23.09
CA ASP A 38 14.01 -1.21 -22.49
C ASP A 38 13.52 -2.19 -21.42
N LYS A 39 13.55 -3.50 -21.70
CA LYS A 39 13.17 -4.53 -20.73
C LYS A 39 14.12 -4.59 -19.53
N LEU A 40 15.43 -4.51 -19.75
CA LEU A 40 16.43 -4.55 -18.68
C LEU A 40 16.33 -3.34 -17.76
N THR A 41 15.99 -2.18 -18.32
CA THR A 41 15.71 -0.95 -17.56
C THR A 41 14.41 -1.09 -16.76
N ALA A 42 13.36 -1.66 -17.37
CA ALA A 42 12.11 -1.95 -16.68
C ALA A 42 12.30 -2.94 -15.52
N TYR A 43 13.16 -3.94 -15.70
CA TYR A 43 13.57 -4.88 -14.65
C TYR A 43 14.65 -4.33 -13.71
N ARG A 44 15.05 -3.06 -13.83
CA ARG A 44 16.07 -2.43 -12.96
C ARG A 44 17.41 -3.19 -12.90
N LEU A 45 17.70 -4.00 -13.92
CA LEU A 45 18.99 -4.69 -14.08
C LEU A 45 20.06 -3.73 -14.62
N VAL A 46 19.61 -2.81 -15.48
CA VAL A 46 20.41 -1.73 -16.05
C VAL A 46 19.78 -0.40 -15.65
N ARG A 47 20.60 0.58 -15.31
CA ARG A 47 20.21 1.95 -15.00
C ARG A 47 20.64 2.85 -16.15
N LEU A 48 19.71 3.64 -16.69
CA LEU A 48 20.04 4.75 -17.58
C LEU A 48 20.23 6.03 -16.75
N SER A 49 21.45 6.58 -16.76
CA SER A 49 21.78 7.86 -16.13
C SER A 49 22.29 8.84 -17.19
N GLY A 50 21.48 9.84 -17.54
CA GLY A 50 21.77 10.67 -18.70
C GLY A 50 21.64 9.84 -19.97
N SER A 51 22.74 9.70 -20.73
CA SER A 51 22.84 8.86 -21.93
C SER A 51 23.56 7.53 -21.70
N THR A 52 24.05 7.27 -20.49
CA THR A 52 24.88 6.11 -20.19
C THR A 52 24.06 5.03 -19.49
N TYR A 53 24.11 3.82 -20.04
CA TYR A 53 23.65 2.62 -19.38
C TYR A 53 24.74 2.12 -18.43
N ASP A 54 24.35 1.79 -17.21
CA ASP A 54 25.24 1.23 -16.19
C ASP A 54 24.52 0.08 -15.46
N THR A 55 25.28 -0.80 -14.85
CA THR A 55 24.76 -1.88 -14.03
C THR A 55 24.34 -1.37 -12.67
N TYR A 56 23.20 -1.84 -12.14
CA TYR A 56 22.90 -1.65 -10.73
C TYR A 56 23.84 -2.55 -9.92
N ASN A 57 24.82 -1.95 -9.24
CA ASN A 57 26.07 -2.59 -8.79
C ASN A 57 25.90 -3.89 -7.97
N ASP A 58 24.75 -4.10 -7.33
CA ASP A 58 24.51 -5.28 -6.47
C ASP A 58 23.51 -6.27 -7.08
N VAL A 59 22.40 -5.78 -7.60
CA VAL A 59 21.30 -6.58 -8.18
C VAL A 59 21.72 -7.30 -9.47
N PHE A 60 22.58 -6.66 -10.26
CA PHE A 60 23.09 -7.23 -11.50
C PHE A 60 24.13 -8.33 -11.26
N LYS A 61 24.98 -8.17 -10.24
CA LYS A 61 25.96 -9.20 -9.84
C LYS A 61 25.26 -10.45 -9.31
N GLU A 62 24.22 -10.27 -8.50
CA GLU A 62 23.40 -11.39 -8.03
C GLU A 62 22.74 -12.16 -9.18
N TYR A 63 22.22 -11.45 -10.19
CA TYR A 63 21.69 -12.10 -11.39
C TYR A 63 22.74 -12.95 -12.12
N LEU A 64 23.94 -12.41 -12.35
CA LEU A 64 25.01 -13.12 -13.06
C LEU A 64 25.47 -14.39 -12.31
N VAL A 65 25.53 -14.32 -10.97
CA VAL A 65 25.98 -15.44 -10.13
C VAL A 65 24.91 -16.52 -10.01
N TYR A 66 23.65 -16.13 -9.78
CA TYR A 66 22.58 -17.07 -9.43
C TYR A 66 21.67 -17.46 -10.60
N GLN A 67 21.82 -16.81 -11.77
CA GLN A 67 20.97 -17.00 -12.96
C GLN A 67 19.46 -16.85 -12.68
N LYS A 68 19.15 -16.16 -11.59
CA LYS A 68 17.79 -15.84 -11.14
C LYS A 68 17.63 -14.35 -11.26
N LEU A 69 16.58 -13.92 -11.96
CA LEU A 69 16.11 -12.55 -11.88
C LEU A 69 15.94 -12.22 -10.40
N PRO A 70 16.41 -11.05 -9.93
CA PRO A 70 16.00 -10.56 -8.63
C PRO A 70 14.48 -10.60 -8.66
N GLU A 71 13.90 -11.39 -7.76
CA GLU A 71 12.47 -11.27 -7.51
C GLU A 71 12.31 -9.90 -6.86
N PHE A 72 12.07 -8.86 -7.67
CA PHE A 72 11.64 -7.56 -7.17
C PHE A 72 10.21 -7.72 -6.66
N ARG A 73 10.07 -8.46 -5.55
CA ARG A 73 8.81 -8.54 -4.85
C ARG A 73 8.49 -7.17 -4.30
N LEU A 74 7.21 -6.82 -4.39
CA LEU A 74 6.72 -5.50 -4.06
C LEU A 74 6.88 -5.25 -2.56
N LEU A 75 7.98 -4.62 -2.19
CA LEU A 75 8.20 -4.06 -0.86
C LEU A 75 7.40 -2.75 -0.75
N VAL A 76 6.09 -2.88 -0.59
CA VAL A 76 5.17 -1.74 -0.47
C VAL A 76 4.96 -1.39 1.01
N ILE A 77 5.21 -0.13 1.35
CA ILE A 77 4.81 0.44 2.65
C ILE A 77 3.50 1.20 2.46
N TYR A 78 2.42 0.66 3.02
CA TYR A 78 1.11 1.31 3.06
C TYR A 78 1.12 2.45 4.06
N ARG A 79 0.61 3.62 3.64
CA ARG A 79 0.65 4.86 4.43
C ARG A 79 -0.73 5.43 4.72
N MET A 80 -1.79 4.77 4.25
CA MET A 80 -3.17 5.16 4.54
C MET A 80 -3.99 3.97 5.04
N TYR A 81 -4.86 4.25 6.01
CA TYR A 81 -5.76 3.24 6.58
C TYR A 81 -6.77 2.72 5.55
N PRO A 82 -7.18 1.43 5.64
CA PRO A 82 -8.12 0.80 4.71
C PRO A 82 -9.40 1.60 4.54
N SER A 83 -10.05 2.00 5.63
CA SER A 83 -11.32 2.73 5.59
C SER A 83 -11.23 4.05 4.82
N SER A 84 -10.12 4.78 4.98
CA SER A 84 -9.84 6.02 4.27
C SER A 84 -9.69 5.75 2.76
N VAL A 85 -8.86 4.77 2.39
CA VAL A 85 -8.59 4.45 0.98
C VAL A 85 -9.84 3.92 0.27
N ILE A 86 -10.52 2.94 0.86
CA ILE A 86 -11.69 2.28 0.29
C ILE A 86 -12.87 3.26 0.17
N SER A 87 -13.13 4.08 1.19
CA SER A 87 -14.23 5.05 1.14
C SER A 87 -14.03 6.09 0.04
N GLN A 88 -12.80 6.57 -0.19
CA GLN A 88 -12.52 7.47 -1.30
C GLN A 88 -12.57 6.73 -2.64
N PHE A 89 -12.03 5.51 -2.71
CA PHE A 89 -12.08 4.70 -3.93
C PHE A 89 -13.52 4.48 -4.42
N HIS A 90 -14.47 4.22 -3.52
CA HIS A 90 -15.90 4.12 -3.87
C HIS A 90 -16.48 5.38 -4.54
N LYS A 91 -15.96 6.56 -4.20
CA LYS A 91 -16.39 7.82 -4.82
C LYS A 91 -15.71 8.04 -6.17
N LEU A 92 -14.51 7.49 -6.35
CA LEU A 92 -13.71 7.65 -7.57
C LEU A 92 -13.99 6.58 -8.64
N ILE A 93 -14.56 5.42 -8.27
CA ILE A 93 -14.69 4.24 -9.16
C ILE A 93 -15.40 4.49 -10.49
N THR A 94 -16.38 5.39 -10.49
CA THR A 94 -17.16 5.76 -11.69
C THR A 94 -16.47 6.81 -12.54
N MET A 95 -15.38 7.42 -12.07
CA MET A 95 -14.66 8.45 -12.81
C MET A 95 -13.84 7.82 -13.93
N ARG A 96 -13.97 8.38 -15.13
CA ARG A 96 -13.22 7.90 -16.31
C ARG A 96 -11.73 8.24 -16.24
N LYS A 97 -11.41 9.42 -15.73
CA LYS A 97 -10.06 9.98 -15.70
C LYS A 97 -9.87 10.80 -14.43
N LEU A 98 -8.75 10.56 -13.76
CA LEU A 98 -8.39 11.14 -12.49
C LEU A 98 -7.17 12.05 -12.65
N THR A 99 -7.26 13.24 -12.09
CA THR A 99 -6.15 14.18 -11.90
C THR A 99 -6.21 14.64 -10.44
N ILE A 100 -5.12 15.20 -9.93
CA ILE A 100 -5.11 15.74 -8.56
C ILE A 100 -6.23 16.76 -8.37
N THR A 101 -6.38 17.72 -9.29
CA THR A 101 -7.46 18.71 -9.28
C THR A 101 -8.85 18.07 -9.19
N LYS A 102 -9.12 17.06 -10.02
CA LYS A 102 -10.41 16.37 -10.00
C LYS A 102 -10.65 15.62 -8.70
N ILE A 103 -9.61 14.98 -8.15
CA ILE A 103 -9.70 14.27 -6.86
C ILE A 103 -9.96 15.27 -5.73
N THR A 104 -9.25 16.40 -5.69
CA THR A 104 -9.46 17.42 -4.67
C THR A 104 -10.86 18.00 -4.70
N GLU A 105 -11.39 18.28 -5.89
CA GLU A 105 -12.74 18.81 -6.08
C GLU A 105 -13.81 17.78 -5.72
N ASN A 106 -13.72 16.55 -6.24
CA ASN A 106 -14.74 15.52 -6.01
C ASN A 106 -14.78 15.02 -4.57
N LEU A 107 -13.63 14.98 -3.89
CA LEU A 107 -13.54 14.49 -2.52
C LEU A 107 -13.57 15.61 -1.47
N ASN A 108 -13.49 16.88 -1.89
CA ASN A 108 -13.31 18.04 -1.02
C ASN A 108 -12.11 17.88 -0.05
N VAL A 109 -10.95 17.55 -0.62
CA VAL A 109 -9.71 17.28 0.15
C VAL A 109 -8.57 18.16 -0.31
N ARG A 110 -7.56 18.31 0.56
CA ARG A 110 -6.33 19.04 0.23
C ARG A 110 -5.51 18.28 -0.81
N GLU A 111 -4.78 19.02 -1.63
CA GLU A 111 -3.88 18.47 -2.66
C GLU A 111 -2.89 17.43 -2.12
N GLY A 112 -2.23 17.70 -0.99
CA GLY A 112 -1.32 16.72 -0.38
C GLY A 112 -2.00 15.40 0.02
N TYR A 113 -3.27 15.44 0.43
CA TYR A 113 -4.03 14.23 0.70
C TYR A 113 -4.36 13.49 -0.60
N ALA A 114 -4.76 14.21 -1.65
CA ALA A 114 -5.02 13.62 -2.97
C ALA A 114 -3.78 12.92 -3.54
N PHE A 115 -2.58 13.51 -3.41
CA PHE A 115 -1.33 12.86 -3.80
C PHE A 115 -1.06 11.57 -3.02
N ASN A 116 -1.26 11.58 -1.70
CA ASN A 116 -1.08 10.39 -0.89
C ASN A 116 -2.09 9.30 -1.26
N LEU A 117 -3.35 9.67 -1.51
CA LEU A 117 -4.39 8.75 -1.96
C LEU A 117 -4.02 8.12 -3.31
N VAL A 118 -3.56 8.90 -4.28
CA VAL A 118 -3.11 8.36 -5.58
C VAL A 118 -1.96 7.38 -5.39
N LYS A 119 -0.95 7.71 -4.58
CA LYS A 119 0.16 6.79 -4.28
C LYS A 119 -0.36 5.48 -3.68
N GLU A 120 -1.27 5.56 -2.72
CA GLU A 120 -1.80 4.37 -2.07
C GLU A 120 -2.65 3.51 -3.02
N LEU A 121 -3.51 4.13 -3.83
CA LEU A 121 -4.32 3.42 -4.82
C LEU A 121 -3.45 2.74 -5.88
N ARG A 122 -2.33 3.36 -6.29
CA ARG A 122 -1.35 2.73 -7.19
C ARG A 122 -0.62 1.57 -6.52
N ASN A 123 -0.27 1.69 -5.25
CA ASN A 123 0.35 0.60 -4.48
C ASN A 123 -0.58 -0.62 -4.32
N LEU A 124 -1.90 -0.41 -4.43
CA LEU A 124 -2.92 -1.46 -4.43
C LEU A 124 -3.35 -1.87 -5.85
N ASP A 125 -2.66 -1.38 -6.89
CA ASP A 125 -2.95 -1.64 -8.30
C ASP A 125 -4.39 -1.24 -8.74
N LEU A 126 -4.99 -0.30 -8.00
CA LEU A 126 -6.31 0.26 -8.30
C LEU A 126 -6.27 1.41 -9.31
N LEU A 127 -5.08 1.89 -9.67
CA LEU A 127 -4.86 2.99 -10.60
C LEU A 127 -3.66 2.76 -11.52
N ASP A 128 -3.88 3.03 -12.80
CA ASP A 128 -2.82 3.10 -13.81
C ASP A 128 -2.50 4.53 -14.20
N ALA A 129 -1.22 4.80 -14.43
CA ALA A 129 -0.78 6.08 -14.99
C ALA A 129 -0.93 6.03 -16.51
N VAL A 130 -1.67 6.99 -17.07
CA VAL A 130 -1.78 7.15 -18.54
C VAL A 130 -0.67 8.05 -19.06
N LYS A 131 -0.44 9.15 -18.33
CA LYS A 131 0.69 10.07 -18.52
C LYS A 131 0.95 10.81 -17.22
N SER A 132 2.02 11.61 -17.18
CA SER A 132 2.37 12.39 -15.99
C SER A 132 1.17 13.21 -15.48
N GLY A 133 0.80 13.00 -14.21
CA GLY A 133 -0.31 13.69 -13.54
C GLY A 133 -1.72 13.21 -13.90
N GLU A 134 -1.85 12.13 -14.68
CA GLU A 134 -3.13 11.59 -15.10
C GLU A 134 -3.24 10.08 -14.90
N TRP A 135 -4.32 9.67 -14.24
CA TRP A 135 -4.58 8.28 -13.89
C TRP A 135 -5.95 7.82 -14.37
N ILE A 136 -6.07 6.51 -14.54
CA ILE A 136 -7.33 5.83 -14.81
C ILE A 136 -7.49 4.67 -13.83
N ILE A 137 -8.74 4.30 -13.56
CA ILE A 137 -9.04 3.02 -12.94
C ILE A 137 -9.13 1.98 -14.06
N PRO A 138 -8.31 0.93 -14.04
CA PRO A 138 -8.31 -0.10 -15.07
C PRO A 138 -9.67 -0.78 -15.25
N THR A 139 -9.96 -1.26 -16.46
CA THR A 139 -11.25 -1.90 -16.76
C THR A 139 -11.47 -3.17 -15.93
N ASN A 140 -10.45 -4.02 -15.79
CA ASN A 140 -10.50 -5.21 -14.93
C ASN A 140 -10.84 -4.86 -13.47
N VAL A 141 -10.30 -3.76 -12.93
CA VAL A 141 -10.62 -3.29 -11.57
C VAL A 141 -12.08 -2.85 -11.47
N ARG A 142 -12.62 -2.18 -12.50
CA ARG A 142 -14.05 -1.84 -12.56
C ARG A 142 -14.94 -3.08 -12.64
N ASP A 143 -14.52 -4.10 -13.40
CA ASP A 143 -15.26 -5.35 -13.54
C ASP A 143 -15.31 -6.09 -12.20
N ILE A 144 -14.16 -6.24 -11.53
CA ILE A 144 -14.06 -6.80 -10.16
C ILE A 144 -14.98 -6.04 -9.19
N TYR A 145 -14.95 -4.71 -9.24
CA TYR A 145 -15.84 -3.90 -8.41
C TYR A 145 -17.32 -4.13 -8.75
N SER A 146 -17.68 -4.22 -10.03
CA SER A 146 -19.08 -4.46 -10.41
C SER A 146 -19.58 -5.85 -10.01
N GLN A 147 -18.69 -6.85 -9.99
CA GLN A 147 -18.95 -8.20 -9.48
C GLN A 147 -19.03 -8.26 -7.95
N GLY A 148 -18.67 -7.18 -7.26
CA GLY A 148 -18.69 -7.15 -5.80
C GLY A 148 -17.50 -7.86 -5.15
N THR A 149 -16.39 -8.09 -5.85
CA THR A 149 -15.28 -8.95 -5.40
C THR A 149 -13.99 -8.18 -5.09
N LEU A 150 -14.07 -6.87 -4.87
CA LEU A 150 -12.91 -6.01 -4.57
C LEU A 150 -12.07 -6.52 -3.38
N ALA A 151 -12.72 -7.07 -2.35
CA ALA A 151 -12.06 -7.67 -1.20
C ALA A 151 -11.03 -8.74 -1.59
N GLY A 152 -11.42 -9.67 -2.47
CA GLY A 152 -10.56 -10.75 -2.94
C GLY A 152 -9.37 -10.20 -3.72
N TYR A 153 -9.61 -9.24 -4.61
CA TYR A 153 -8.55 -8.58 -5.35
C TYR A 153 -7.52 -7.92 -4.43
N LEU A 154 -7.97 -7.12 -3.46
CA LEU A 154 -7.06 -6.47 -2.50
C LEU A 154 -6.36 -7.47 -1.59
N ARG A 155 -7.05 -8.56 -1.20
CA ARG A 155 -6.43 -9.62 -0.41
C ARG A 155 -5.24 -10.23 -1.16
N ARG A 156 -5.36 -10.47 -2.46
CA ARG A 156 -4.25 -10.96 -3.30
C ARG A 156 -3.10 -9.96 -3.33
N MET A 157 -3.40 -8.68 -3.62
CA MET A 157 -2.37 -7.62 -3.66
C MET A 157 -1.60 -7.48 -2.35
N ILE A 158 -2.27 -7.60 -1.20
CA ILE A 158 -1.62 -7.50 0.11
C ILE A 158 -0.86 -8.77 0.46
N LEU A 159 -1.33 -9.95 0.07
CA LEU A 159 -0.61 -11.21 0.27
C LEU A 159 0.66 -11.31 -0.58
N ASP A 160 0.69 -10.67 -1.76
CA ASP A 160 1.87 -10.59 -2.62
C ASP A 160 2.96 -9.63 -2.09
N ASN A 161 2.68 -8.90 -1.00
CA ASN A 161 3.67 -8.09 -0.31
C ASN A 161 4.65 -8.99 0.45
N GLN A 162 5.95 -8.84 0.16
CA GLN A 162 7.00 -9.69 0.72
C GLN A 162 7.02 -9.71 2.27
N LEU A 163 6.72 -8.58 2.90
CA LEU A 163 6.69 -8.51 4.36
C LEU A 163 5.50 -9.30 4.93
N VAL A 164 4.34 -9.23 4.27
CA VAL A 164 3.16 -10.02 4.65
C VAL A 164 3.42 -11.51 4.45
N GLU A 165 3.98 -11.90 3.30
CA GLU A 165 4.35 -13.28 3.01
C GLU A 165 5.30 -13.84 4.09
N THR A 166 6.32 -13.07 4.46
CA THR A 166 7.32 -13.47 5.47
C THR A 166 6.70 -13.61 6.85
N LEU A 167 5.87 -12.65 7.26
CA LEU A 167 5.13 -12.67 8.53
C LEU A 167 4.26 -13.93 8.62
N LEU A 168 3.50 -14.23 7.56
CA LEU A 168 2.60 -15.39 7.53
C LEU A 168 3.37 -16.71 7.51
N LYS A 169 4.48 -16.82 6.76
CA LYS A 169 5.32 -18.03 6.76
C LYS A 169 5.86 -18.36 8.15
N LYS A 170 6.35 -17.35 8.86
CA LYS A 170 6.81 -17.51 10.24
C LYS A 170 5.69 -17.98 11.16
N ASN A 171 4.53 -17.34 11.08
CA ASN A 171 3.34 -17.74 11.83
C ASN A 171 2.95 -19.21 11.57
N LEU A 172 2.90 -19.61 10.30
CA LEU A 172 2.57 -20.98 9.88
C LEU A 172 3.64 -22.01 10.27
N SER A 173 4.88 -21.59 10.48
CA SER A 173 5.95 -22.45 10.99
C SER A 173 5.86 -22.70 12.51
N GLY A 174 4.91 -22.06 13.19
CA GLY A 174 4.72 -22.14 14.63
C GLY A 174 5.46 -21.07 15.44
N GLU A 175 6.14 -20.12 14.78
CA GLU A 175 6.72 -18.94 15.45
C GLU A 175 5.58 -18.10 16.03
N LYS A 176 5.65 -17.82 17.34
CA LYS A 176 4.70 -16.92 18.01
C LYS A 176 5.09 -15.49 17.70
N ILE A 177 4.21 -14.78 17.00
CA ILE A 177 4.41 -13.39 16.63
C ILE A 177 3.37 -12.55 17.35
N PHE A 178 3.81 -11.51 18.04
CA PHE A 178 2.95 -10.55 18.72
C PHE A 178 2.82 -9.26 17.92
N GLU A 179 1.74 -8.51 18.15
CA GLU A 179 1.55 -7.20 17.53
C GLU A 179 2.74 -6.26 17.77
N SER A 180 3.35 -6.33 18.96
CA SER A 180 4.52 -5.54 19.34
C SER A 180 5.76 -5.78 18.48
N ASP A 181 5.81 -6.91 17.78
CA ASP A 181 6.98 -7.33 17.01
C ASP A 181 6.95 -6.78 15.58
N ILE A 182 5.77 -6.39 15.08
CA ILE A 182 5.57 -5.89 13.70
C ILE A 182 6.51 -4.72 13.37
N PRO A 183 6.69 -3.68 14.23
CA PRO A 183 7.60 -2.57 13.93
C PRO A 183 9.05 -3.00 13.72
N THR A 184 9.53 -3.96 14.51
CA THR A 184 10.89 -4.50 14.38
C THR A 184 11.03 -5.21 13.04
N TYR A 185 10.13 -6.14 12.72
CA TYR A 185 10.13 -6.84 11.43
C TYR A 185 10.05 -5.87 10.24
N PHE A 186 9.26 -4.81 10.35
CA PHE A 186 9.21 -3.73 9.35
C PHE A 186 10.57 -3.08 9.18
N SER A 187 11.18 -2.58 10.24
CA SER A 187 12.45 -1.86 10.13
C SER A 187 13.57 -2.74 9.55
N GLU A 188 13.64 -4.02 9.95
CA GLU A 188 14.62 -4.99 9.46
C GLU A 188 14.42 -5.36 7.99
N SER A 189 13.17 -5.41 7.53
CA SER A 189 12.85 -5.72 6.12
C SER A 189 13.15 -4.56 5.16
N TYR A 190 13.39 -3.36 5.69
CA TYR A 190 13.66 -2.14 4.91
C TYR A 190 14.94 -1.43 5.39
N PRO A 191 16.13 -2.09 5.29
CA PRO A 191 17.37 -1.60 5.89
C PRO A 191 17.85 -0.26 5.30
N PHE A 192 17.37 0.11 4.11
CA PHE A 192 17.74 1.35 3.41
C PHE A 192 16.74 2.49 3.62
N ILE A 193 15.69 2.29 4.43
CA ILE A 193 14.71 3.34 4.74
C ILE A 193 15.02 3.91 6.12
N GLU A 194 15.44 5.17 6.16
CA GLU A 194 15.57 5.92 7.40
C GLU A 194 14.21 6.44 7.85
N ALA A 195 13.71 5.91 8.97
CA ALA A 195 12.49 6.37 9.61
C ALA A 195 12.61 6.23 11.13
N SER A 196 11.96 7.13 11.87
CA SER A 196 11.93 7.06 13.34
C SER A 196 11.08 5.88 13.83
N GLU A 197 11.31 5.41 15.05
CA GLU A 197 10.49 4.37 15.69
C GLU A 197 8.99 4.69 15.64
N LYS A 198 8.63 5.95 15.89
CA LYS A 198 7.25 6.44 15.78
C LYS A 198 6.67 6.25 14.37
N THR A 199 7.49 6.44 13.34
CA THR A 199 7.09 6.28 11.94
C THR A 199 6.93 4.80 11.60
N TRP A 200 7.84 3.94 12.07
CA TRP A 200 7.70 2.48 11.93
C TRP A 200 6.47 1.94 12.64
N GLY A 201 6.18 2.42 13.86
CA GLY A 201 4.95 2.08 14.59
C GLY A 201 3.68 2.47 13.82
N LEU A 202 3.68 3.65 13.18
CA LEU A 202 2.55 4.08 12.34
C LEU A 202 2.37 3.17 11.12
N TYR A 203 3.43 2.88 10.36
CA TYR A 203 3.35 2.02 9.18
C TYR A 203 2.91 0.60 9.54
N SER A 204 3.41 0.06 10.64
CA SER A 204 3.02 -1.24 11.19
C SER A 204 1.55 -1.28 11.56
N THR A 205 1.04 -0.23 12.21
CA THR A 205 -0.37 -0.10 12.58
C THR A 205 -1.26 -0.07 11.34
N ILE A 206 -0.83 0.63 10.28
CA ILE A 206 -1.57 0.73 9.02
C ILE A 206 -1.62 -0.62 8.31
N LEU A 207 -0.49 -1.34 8.19
CA LEU A 207 -0.51 -2.67 7.59
C LEU A 207 -1.36 -3.63 8.42
N LYS A 208 -1.19 -3.65 9.74
CA LYS A 208 -2.03 -4.46 10.64
C LYS A 208 -3.51 -4.22 10.39
N SER A 209 -3.90 -2.95 10.22
CA SER A 209 -5.28 -2.57 9.91
C SER A 209 -5.74 -3.17 8.57
N TRP A 210 -4.90 -3.17 7.54
CA TRP A 210 -5.19 -3.84 6.27
C TRP A 210 -5.36 -5.35 6.41
N LEU A 211 -4.47 -6.01 7.15
CA LEU A 211 -4.51 -7.45 7.36
C LEU A 211 -5.79 -7.89 8.10
N LEU A 212 -6.17 -7.16 9.16
CA LEU A 212 -7.42 -7.38 9.90
C LEU A 212 -8.65 -7.10 9.02
N ALA A 213 -8.65 -5.97 8.32
CA ALA A 213 -9.80 -5.53 7.52
C ALA A 213 -10.10 -6.49 6.34
N LEU A 214 -9.08 -7.19 5.84
CA LEU A 214 -9.21 -8.21 4.80
C LEU A 214 -9.28 -9.63 5.34
N LYS A 215 -9.40 -9.81 6.67
CA LYS A 215 -9.42 -11.11 7.37
C LYS A 215 -8.22 -12.00 7.06
N ILE A 216 -7.05 -11.41 6.82
CA ILE A 216 -5.81 -12.17 6.55
C ILE A 216 -5.25 -12.71 7.86
N ILE A 217 -5.35 -11.92 8.93
CA ILE A 217 -4.94 -12.29 10.28
C ILE A 217 -6.07 -12.04 11.27
N GLU A 218 -5.93 -12.66 12.43
CA GLU A 218 -6.66 -12.36 13.66
C GLU A 218 -5.65 -12.04 14.76
N ILE A 219 -6.12 -11.37 15.82
CA ILE A 219 -5.31 -11.08 17.01
C ILE A 219 -6.06 -11.62 18.22
N ASP A 220 -5.40 -12.49 18.98
CA ASP A 220 -5.99 -13.06 20.19
C ASP A 220 -5.98 -12.08 21.37
N GLY A 221 -6.54 -12.51 22.51
CA GLY A 221 -6.61 -11.68 23.72
C GLY A 221 -5.25 -11.32 24.33
N GLU A 222 -4.17 -12.02 23.94
CA GLU A 222 -2.80 -11.76 24.39
C GLU A 222 -2.01 -10.92 23.38
N GLY A 223 -2.63 -10.51 22.27
CA GLY A 223 -1.98 -9.74 21.22
C GLY A 223 -1.16 -10.60 20.24
N ARG A 224 -1.35 -11.92 20.24
CA ARG A 224 -0.69 -12.80 19.26
C ARG A 224 -1.40 -12.72 17.93
N ILE A 225 -0.61 -12.63 16.87
CA ILE A 225 -1.07 -12.69 15.50
C ILE A 225 -1.32 -14.15 15.14
N ILE A 226 -2.48 -14.43 14.56
CA ILE A 226 -2.87 -15.76 14.07
C ILE A 226 -3.27 -15.60 12.61
N ALA A 227 -2.70 -16.41 11.71
CA ALA A 227 -3.20 -16.47 10.33
C ALA A 227 -4.66 -16.94 10.33
N SER A 228 -5.54 -16.19 9.67
CA SER A 228 -6.96 -16.55 9.61
C SER A 228 -7.17 -17.84 8.81
N ASP A 229 -8.08 -18.69 9.27
CA ASP A 229 -8.50 -19.92 8.61
C ASP A 229 -9.54 -19.69 7.49
N VAL A 230 -10.05 -18.45 7.38
CA VAL A 230 -11.03 -18.07 6.37
C VAL A 230 -10.42 -18.18 4.97
N SER A 231 -11.07 -18.98 4.11
CA SER A 231 -10.63 -19.16 2.74
C SER A 231 -10.72 -17.84 1.94
N HIS A 232 -9.92 -17.72 0.89
CA HIS A 232 -9.96 -16.53 0.01
C HIS A 232 -11.36 -16.27 -0.56
N ASN A 233 -12.07 -17.33 -0.95
CA ASN A 233 -13.40 -17.22 -1.56
C ASN A 233 -14.44 -16.78 -0.53
N ASP A 234 -14.39 -17.33 0.68
CA ASP A 234 -15.33 -16.97 1.76
C ASP A 234 -15.13 -15.53 2.21
N ALA A 235 -13.87 -15.12 2.40
CA ALA A 235 -13.55 -13.72 2.72
C ALA A 235 -14.01 -12.77 1.60
N THR A 236 -13.87 -13.16 0.34
CA THR A 236 -14.32 -12.37 -0.81
C THR A 236 -15.83 -12.23 -0.82
N ALA A 237 -16.56 -13.32 -0.63
CA ALA A 237 -18.02 -13.32 -0.62
C ALA A 237 -18.59 -12.49 0.55
N GLU A 238 -18.00 -12.61 1.74
CA GLU A 238 -18.45 -11.91 2.93
C GLU A 238 -18.15 -10.40 2.88
N LEU A 239 -16.92 -10.05 2.54
CA LEU A 239 -16.46 -8.66 2.56
C LEU A 239 -16.91 -7.89 1.32
N GLY A 240 -17.10 -8.59 0.20
CA GLY A 240 -17.58 -8.06 -1.06
C GLY A 240 -16.76 -6.86 -1.55
N ASN A 241 -17.44 -5.73 -1.78
CA ASN A 241 -16.78 -4.47 -2.12
C ASN A 241 -16.25 -3.69 -0.91
N LEU A 242 -16.16 -4.30 0.27
CA LEU A 242 -15.66 -3.64 1.46
C LEU A 242 -16.51 -2.42 1.87
N LYS A 243 -17.80 -2.38 1.47
CA LYS A 243 -18.74 -1.28 1.80
C LYS A 243 -18.98 -1.12 3.31
N LYS A 244 -18.75 -2.19 4.09
CA LYS A 244 -18.80 -2.17 5.55
C LYS A 244 -17.47 -1.77 6.20
N ILE A 245 -16.39 -1.62 5.43
CA ILE A 245 -15.06 -1.23 5.95
C ILE A 245 -15.00 0.25 6.31
N SER A 246 -15.87 1.08 5.73
CA SER A 246 -16.15 2.41 6.28
C SER A 246 -16.67 2.36 7.73
N GLY A 247 -17.12 1.19 8.18
CA GLY A 247 -17.49 0.87 9.56
C GLY A 247 -16.60 -0.17 10.25
N LEU A 248 -15.50 -0.68 9.66
CA LEU A 248 -14.56 -1.62 10.32
C LEU A 248 -13.59 -0.91 11.28
N ARG A 249 -14.08 0.09 12.02
CA ARG A 249 -13.76 0.19 13.46
C ARG A 249 -14.71 -0.70 14.30
N ALA A 250 -15.60 -1.46 13.68
CA ALA A 250 -16.48 -2.47 14.28
C ALA A 250 -15.91 -3.87 14.02
N GLY A 251 -15.08 -4.35 14.94
CA GLY A 251 -14.48 -5.68 14.88
C GLY A 251 -13.55 -5.96 16.05
N ASN A 252 -12.92 -4.93 16.62
CA ASN A 252 -12.38 -4.99 17.98
C ASN A 252 -13.48 -4.51 18.92
N LYS A 253 -14.33 -5.39 19.46
CA LYS A 253 -15.22 -5.16 20.62
C LYS A 253 -15.31 -3.70 21.16
N GLY A 254 -15.83 -2.75 20.39
CA GLY A 254 -15.94 -1.34 20.81
C GLY A 254 -14.63 -0.56 21.08
N LEU A 255 -13.46 -0.99 20.62
CA LEU A 255 -12.19 -0.32 20.88
C LEU A 255 -11.86 0.72 19.80
N PHE A 256 -12.02 1.98 20.20
CA PHE A 256 -11.64 3.19 19.48
C PHE A 256 -10.14 3.46 19.64
N PHE A 257 -9.39 3.42 18.52
CA PHE A 257 -7.95 3.74 18.50
C PHE A 257 -7.70 5.09 17.81
N PRO A 258 -7.68 6.20 18.57
CA PRO A 258 -7.37 7.53 18.04
C PRO A 258 -5.88 7.65 17.69
N VAL A 259 -5.55 8.50 16.72
CA VAL A 259 -4.15 8.89 16.46
C VAL A 259 -3.69 10.02 17.39
N THR A 260 -4.62 10.63 18.12
CA THR A 260 -4.37 11.60 19.19
C THR A 260 -4.35 10.94 20.56
N SER A 261 -3.66 11.58 21.52
CA SER A 261 -3.59 11.09 22.89
C SER A 261 -4.97 10.97 23.53
N HIS A 262 -5.11 10.05 24.49
CA HIS A 262 -6.36 9.87 25.24
C HIS A 262 -6.82 11.15 25.94
N ALA A 263 -5.89 11.91 26.54
CA ALA A 263 -6.18 13.19 27.19
C ALA A 263 -6.77 14.21 26.18
N LYS A 264 -6.21 14.28 24.97
CA LYS A 264 -6.72 15.18 23.93
C LYS A 264 -8.08 14.75 23.41
N MET A 265 -8.34 13.43 23.34
CA MET A 265 -9.66 12.91 22.99
C MET A 265 -10.73 13.30 24.02
N ILE A 266 -10.42 13.21 25.31
CA ILE A 266 -11.33 13.65 26.39
C ILE A 266 -11.63 15.14 26.24
N GLU A 267 -10.59 15.97 26.13
CA GLU A 267 -10.71 17.43 25.97
C GLU A 267 -11.63 17.79 24.80
N VAL A 268 -11.37 17.23 23.61
CA VAL A 268 -12.16 17.52 22.41
C VAL A 268 -13.59 17.00 22.50
N THR A 269 -13.80 15.85 23.13
CA THR A 269 -15.15 15.31 23.35
C THR A 269 -15.95 16.22 24.28
N SER A 270 -15.33 16.71 25.37
CA SER A 270 -15.95 17.65 26.30
C SER A 270 -16.27 19.00 25.65
N LEU A 271 -15.38 19.53 24.81
CA LEU A 271 -15.64 20.76 24.04
C LEU A 271 -16.89 20.59 23.17
N ILE A 272 -16.97 19.49 22.41
CA ILE A 272 -18.10 19.19 21.54
C ILE A 272 -19.39 19.01 22.35
N LEU A 273 -19.36 18.34 23.50
CA LEU A 273 -20.52 18.19 24.40
C LEU A 273 -21.04 19.53 24.92
N ASN A 274 -20.14 20.48 25.13
CA ASN A 274 -20.47 21.85 25.57
C ASN A 274 -20.89 22.78 24.41
N GLY A 275 -20.96 22.26 23.17
CA GLY A 275 -21.31 23.05 21.98
C GLY A 275 -20.18 23.93 21.46
N GLU A 276 -18.95 23.70 21.93
CA GLU A 276 -17.76 24.45 21.49
C GLU A 276 -17.06 23.73 20.34
N GLU A 277 -16.51 24.51 19.41
CA GLU A 277 -15.80 24.00 18.25
C GLU A 277 -14.29 23.83 18.54
N PRO A 278 -13.73 22.61 18.39
CA PRO A 278 -12.32 22.37 18.66
C PRO A 278 -11.42 23.18 17.71
N THR A 279 -10.57 24.03 18.28
CA THR A 279 -9.59 24.83 17.53
C THR A 279 -8.17 24.30 17.77
N GLY A 280 -7.34 24.32 16.72
CA GLY A 280 -5.95 23.86 16.79
C GLY A 280 -5.70 22.49 16.13
N LYS A 281 -4.47 22.29 15.66
CA LYS A 281 -4.09 21.17 14.77
C LYS A 281 -4.32 19.79 15.39
N GLU A 282 -4.06 19.64 16.68
CA GLU A 282 -4.25 18.36 17.39
C GLU A 282 -5.71 18.11 17.74
N ALA A 283 -6.44 19.16 18.12
CA ALA A 283 -7.86 19.09 18.42
C ALA A 283 -8.69 18.73 17.16
N LEU A 284 -8.32 19.28 16.01
CA LEU A 284 -8.92 18.94 14.72
C LEU A 284 -8.65 17.48 14.29
N LYS A 285 -7.50 16.91 14.68
CA LYS A 285 -7.21 15.48 14.44
C LYS A 285 -8.10 14.59 15.31
N ALA A 286 -8.25 14.92 16.59
CA ALA A 286 -9.16 14.20 17.49
C ALA A 286 -10.62 14.28 17.00
N LYS A 287 -11.07 15.45 16.53
CA LYS A 287 -12.39 15.61 15.89
C LYS A 287 -12.53 14.73 14.64
N SER A 288 -11.49 14.66 13.80
CA SER A 288 -11.45 13.76 12.65
C SER A 288 -11.53 12.30 13.08
N ASP A 289 -10.82 11.90 14.14
CA ASP A 289 -10.89 10.54 14.69
C ASP A 289 -12.30 10.18 15.17
N LEU A 290 -13.01 11.09 15.84
CA LEU A 290 -14.40 10.89 16.25
C LEU A 290 -15.34 10.74 15.05
N ASN A 291 -15.20 11.58 14.03
CA ASN A 291 -15.98 11.49 12.79
C ASN A 291 -15.72 10.15 12.07
N ASN A 292 -14.45 9.77 11.94
CA ASN A 292 -14.05 8.52 11.28
C ASN A 292 -14.48 7.28 12.07
N ALA A 293 -14.73 7.42 13.38
CA ALA A 293 -15.28 6.36 14.22
C ALA A 293 -16.81 6.27 14.19
N GLY A 294 -17.50 7.21 13.53
CA GLY A 294 -18.95 7.33 13.63
C GLY A 294 -19.44 7.77 15.01
N VAL A 295 -18.53 8.20 15.89
CA VAL A 295 -18.86 8.76 17.22
C VAL A 295 -19.33 10.20 17.09
N LEU A 296 -18.92 10.92 16.04
CA LEU A 296 -19.41 12.26 15.70
C LEU A 296 -20.13 12.19 14.35
N VAL A 297 -21.42 12.51 14.32
CA VAL A 297 -22.28 12.47 13.14
C VAL A 297 -23.03 13.80 13.02
N GLY A 298 -22.85 14.53 11.92
CA GLY A 298 -23.54 15.80 11.69
C GLY A 298 -23.22 16.89 12.71
N GLY A 299 -22.05 16.83 13.37
CA GLY A 299 -21.66 17.78 14.42
C GLY A 299 -22.14 17.41 15.83
N HIS A 300 -22.87 16.31 15.98
CA HIS A 300 -23.34 15.80 17.27
C HIS A 300 -22.69 14.46 17.58
N LEU A 301 -22.35 14.23 18.85
CA LEU A 301 -21.87 12.92 19.26
C LEU A 301 -23.01 11.91 19.13
N ALA A 302 -22.76 10.78 18.48
CA ALA A 302 -23.65 9.64 18.43
C ALA A 302 -23.63 8.97 19.81
N VAL A 303 -24.33 9.57 20.77
CA VAL A 303 -24.48 9.02 22.12
C VAL A 303 -25.42 7.82 22.01
N SER A 304 -24.96 6.62 22.35
CA SER A 304 -25.88 5.56 22.74
C SER A 304 -26.50 6.00 24.06
N ASN A 305 -27.81 6.23 24.09
CA ASN A 305 -28.53 6.31 25.36
C ASN A 305 -28.32 4.98 26.10
N ILE A 306 -27.38 4.96 27.02
CA ILE A 306 -27.24 3.93 28.04
C ILE A 306 -27.67 4.61 29.33
N GLY A 307 -28.97 4.46 29.64
CA GLY A 307 -29.42 4.32 31.01
C GLY A 307 -29.21 2.88 31.46
#